data_AF-A0A165CVB0-F1
#
_entry.id   AF-A0A165CVB0-F1
#
_cell.length_a   1.000
_cell.length_b   1.000
_cell.length_c   1.000
_cell.angle_alpha   90.00
_cell.angle_beta   90.00
_cell.angle_gamma   90.00
#
_symmetry.space_group_name_H-M   'P 1'
#
loop_
_entity.id
_entity.type
_entity.pdbx_description
1 polymer ?
#
loop_
_entity_poly.entity_id
_entity_poly.type
_entity_poly.pdbx_seq_one_letter_code
_entity_poly.pdbx_strand_id
1 'polypeptide(L)'
;MPQVRSRPEYPGLRNDGKIDRNMVSGTDGIGCSKFFAEYGKKGYTGGVLAFWCTHGICYGFHCIPEGEGRNDAFSAMYTRWKEAPRVVVYDFACALGPYCMLREAEFFKDTIFIIDRFHAAGHKTCSPACFASNYAFDPDIKNANTSAAEFGNSGLKRIRLPVRYMSQGHAIVYIHRFLSIWNRLRRRTLATAAKS
;
A
#
# COMPACT_ATOMS: atom_id res chain seq x y z
N MET A 1 4.47 -12.86 -4.66
CA MET A 1 3.60 -13.21 -5.80
C MET A 1 4.39 -13.07 -7.09
N PRO A 2 4.28 -14.01 -8.05
CA PRO A 2 4.95 -13.88 -9.33
C PRO A 2 4.41 -12.66 -10.11
N GLN A 3 5.20 -12.16 -11.06
CA GLN A 3 4.69 -11.19 -12.01
C GLN A 3 3.70 -11.87 -12.95
N VAL A 4 2.50 -11.31 -13.11
CA VAL A 4 1.49 -11.81 -14.04
C VAL A 4 1.33 -10.89 -15.25
N ARG A 5 1.68 -9.61 -15.12
CA ARG A 5 1.62 -8.60 -16.18
C ARG A 5 2.81 -7.65 -16.10
N SER A 6 3.18 -7.08 -17.24
CA SER A 6 4.12 -5.95 -17.30
C SER A 6 3.39 -4.66 -16.96
N ARG A 7 4.11 -3.70 -16.36
CA ARG A 7 3.56 -2.36 -16.13
C ARG A 7 3.48 -1.65 -17.49
N PRO A 8 2.31 -1.17 -17.93
CA PRO A 8 2.18 -0.41 -19.18
C PRO A 8 2.76 1.00 -19.02
N GLU A 9 3.14 1.61 -20.13
CA GLU A 9 3.50 3.02 -20.22
C GLU A 9 2.33 3.80 -20.81
N TYR A 10 2.12 5.03 -20.33
CA TYR A 10 1.02 5.89 -20.80
C TYR A 10 1.59 7.18 -21.39
N PRO A 11 2.01 7.20 -22.67
CA PRO A 11 2.61 8.37 -23.30
C PRO A 11 1.71 9.61 -23.29
N GLY A 12 0.39 9.41 -23.33
CA GLY A 12 -0.59 10.50 -23.25
C GLY A 12 -0.72 11.15 -21.86
N LEU A 13 -0.15 10.53 -20.82
CA LEU A 13 -0.17 11.06 -19.46
C LEU A 13 1.16 11.76 -19.16
N ARG A 14 1.12 13.10 -19.10
CA ARG A 14 2.29 13.98 -18.91
C ARG A 14 3.24 13.60 -17.76
N ASN A 15 2.72 12.94 -16.73
CA ASN A 15 3.46 12.57 -15.51
C ASN A 15 3.63 11.06 -15.33
N ASP A 16 3.34 10.25 -16.36
CA ASP A 16 3.59 8.81 -16.25
C ASP A 16 5.09 8.50 -16.22
N GLY A 17 5.47 7.48 -15.43
CA GLY A 17 6.87 7.13 -15.18
C GLY A 17 7.69 8.15 -14.37
N LYS A 18 7.14 9.32 -14.05
CA LYS A 18 7.83 10.33 -13.23
C LYS A 18 7.61 10.05 -11.74
N ILE A 19 8.61 10.43 -10.94
CA ILE A 19 8.50 10.39 -9.48
C ILE A 19 7.26 11.17 -9.06
N ASP A 20 6.42 10.52 -8.27
CA ASP A 20 5.19 11.11 -7.76
C ASP A 20 5.53 12.13 -6.66
N ARG A 21 5.86 13.36 -7.09
CA ARG A 21 6.00 14.49 -6.17
C ARG A 21 4.60 14.92 -5.79
N ASN A 22 4.10 14.47 -4.64
CA ASN A 22 2.88 15.00 -4.05
C ASN A 22 3.03 16.53 -3.92
N MET A 23 2.40 17.26 -4.84
CA MET A 23 2.37 18.72 -4.82
C MET A 23 1.35 19.14 -3.76
N VAL A 24 1.80 19.97 -2.81
CA VAL A 24 0.97 20.54 -1.75
C VAL A 24 -0.13 21.37 -2.40
N SER A 25 -1.36 20.86 -2.45
CA SER A 25 -2.53 21.65 -2.80
C SER A 25 -3.30 21.97 -1.51
N GLY A 26 -2.88 23.03 -0.84
CA GLY A 26 -3.54 23.59 0.35
C GLY A 26 -2.65 24.64 0.99
N THR A 27 -3.16 25.87 1.13
CA THR A 27 -2.50 27.02 1.74
C THR A 27 -2.10 26.82 3.20
N ASP A 28 -2.58 25.74 3.83
CA ASP A 28 -2.48 25.52 5.28
C ASP A 28 -1.58 24.32 5.64
N GLY A 29 -0.92 23.68 4.66
CA GLY A 29 -0.03 22.53 4.90
C GLY A 29 -0.70 21.25 5.41
N ILE A 30 -2.02 21.22 5.57
CA ILE A 30 -2.82 20.05 5.96
C ILE A 30 -3.36 19.39 4.68
N GLY A 31 -2.43 18.86 3.88
CA GLY A 31 -2.73 18.03 2.72
C GLY A 31 -2.47 16.55 3.01
N CYS A 32 -2.78 15.68 2.06
CA CYS A 32 -2.54 14.24 2.08
C CYS A 32 -1.04 13.83 2.07
N SER A 33 -0.21 14.53 2.85
CA SER A 33 1.22 14.53 2.74
C SER A 33 1.83 14.65 4.12
N LYS A 34 2.09 13.52 4.78
CA LYS A 34 2.89 13.54 6.03
C LYS A 34 4.18 12.73 6.01
N PHE A 35 4.50 11.97 4.95
CA PHE A 35 5.67 11.07 5.03
C PHE A 35 6.66 11.08 3.85
N PHE A 36 6.47 11.90 2.81
CA PHE A 36 7.42 11.93 1.68
C PHE A 36 8.77 12.59 2.01
N ALA A 37 8.79 13.60 2.89
CA ALA A 37 9.94 14.48 3.04
C ALA A 37 11.12 13.89 3.84
N GLU A 38 10.93 12.76 4.55
CA GLU A 38 11.95 12.24 5.47
C GLU A 38 12.92 11.23 4.82
N TYR A 39 12.53 10.56 3.72
CA TYR A 39 13.29 9.43 3.17
C TYR A 39 14.40 9.83 2.18
N GLY A 40 14.27 10.95 1.47
CA GLY A 40 15.18 11.32 0.37
C GLY A 40 16.57 11.85 0.76
N LYS A 41 16.82 12.22 2.02
CA LYS A 41 18.04 12.96 2.40
C LYS A 41 19.30 12.10 2.61
N LYS A 42 19.23 10.77 2.57
CA LYS A 42 20.34 9.89 2.99
C LYS A 42 20.78 8.81 1.99
N GLY A 43 20.37 8.89 0.72
CA GLY A 43 20.83 7.96 -0.33
C GLY A 43 20.40 6.49 -0.13
N TYR A 44 19.30 6.26 0.60
CA TYR A 44 18.72 4.93 0.77
C TYR A 44 17.60 4.69 -0.25
N THR A 45 17.33 3.42 -0.56
CA THR A 45 16.12 3.03 -1.28
C THR A 45 14.89 3.65 -0.62
N GLY A 46 13.92 4.12 -1.41
CA GLY A 46 12.66 4.72 -0.95
C GLY A 46 11.84 3.88 0.03
N GLY A 47 12.13 2.58 0.18
CA GLY A 47 11.59 1.72 1.24
C GLY A 47 11.04 0.40 0.73
N VAL A 48 10.12 -0.16 1.51
CA VAL A 48 9.42 -1.42 1.19
C VAL A 48 7.92 -1.18 1.37
N LEU A 49 7.15 -1.31 0.29
CA LEU A 49 5.70 -1.31 0.32
C LEU A 49 5.21 -2.75 0.45
N ALA A 50 4.66 -3.12 1.61
CA ALA A 50 4.12 -4.45 1.84
C ALA A 50 2.59 -4.48 1.73
N PHE A 51 2.08 -5.57 1.18
CA PHE A 51 0.65 -5.78 0.97
C PHE A 51 0.14 -6.78 2.00
N TRP A 52 -0.89 -6.38 2.72
CA TRP A 52 -1.43 -7.13 3.84
C TRP A 52 -2.92 -7.40 3.63
N CYS A 53 -3.40 -8.55 4.10
CA CYS A 53 -4.83 -8.76 4.30
C CYS A 53 -5.27 -8.21 5.66
N THR A 54 -6.58 -8.05 5.85
CA THR A 54 -7.19 -7.61 7.12
C THR A 54 -6.85 -8.51 8.32
N HIS A 55 -6.48 -9.77 8.07
CA HIS A 55 -6.04 -10.71 9.11
C HIS A 55 -4.55 -10.57 9.49
N GLY A 56 -3.78 -9.69 8.83
CA GLY A 56 -2.35 -9.48 9.06
C GLY A 56 -1.43 -10.50 8.36
N ILE A 57 -1.92 -11.17 7.30
CA ILE A 57 -1.10 -11.99 6.42
C ILE A 57 -0.53 -11.12 5.31
N CYS A 58 0.77 -11.19 5.09
CA CYS A 58 1.45 -10.50 4.00
C CYS A 58 1.32 -11.29 2.69
N TYR A 59 0.85 -10.66 1.63
CA TYR A 59 0.83 -11.25 0.28
C TYR A 59 2.17 -11.09 -0.45
N GLY A 60 2.93 -10.06 -0.08
CA GLY A 60 4.22 -9.76 -0.67
C GLY A 60 4.61 -8.31 -0.44
N PHE A 61 5.71 -7.92 -1.06
CA PHE A 61 6.24 -6.57 -0.96
C PHE A 61 6.81 -6.08 -2.28
N HIS A 62 6.90 -4.76 -2.41
CA HIS A 62 7.51 -4.04 -3.51
C HIS A 62 8.65 -3.18 -2.97
N CYS A 63 9.83 -3.29 -3.57
CA CYS A 63 10.97 -2.45 -3.22
C CYS A 63 10.84 -1.11 -3.93
N ILE A 64 10.82 -0.04 -3.15
CA ILE A 64 10.63 1.32 -3.64
C ILE A 64 12.03 1.92 -3.88
N PRO A 65 12.36 2.35 -5.10
CA PRO A 65 13.69 2.85 -5.41
C PRO A 65 13.95 4.25 -4.84
N GLU A 66 13.02 5.19 -4.98
CA GLU A 66 13.29 6.62 -4.70
C GLU A 66 12.30 7.29 -3.72
N GLY A 67 11.04 6.85 -3.67
CA GLY A 67 10.06 7.31 -2.69
C GLY A 67 8.68 6.70 -2.92
N GLU A 68 7.94 6.42 -1.85
CA GLU A 68 6.64 5.72 -1.90
C GLU A 68 5.57 6.59 -2.55
N GLY A 69 5.20 6.32 -3.79
CA GLY A 69 4.14 7.04 -4.49
C GLY A 69 2.93 6.18 -4.85
N ARG A 70 1.92 6.80 -5.47
CA ARG A 70 0.77 6.08 -6.05
C ARG A 70 1.24 5.09 -7.12
N ASN A 71 2.33 5.43 -7.81
CA ASN A 71 2.95 4.58 -8.80
C ASN A 71 3.38 3.22 -8.25
N ASP A 72 4.01 3.15 -7.08
CA ASP A 72 4.49 1.89 -6.51
C ASP A 72 3.32 0.98 -6.13
N ALA A 73 2.29 1.54 -5.49
CA ALA A 73 1.06 0.84 -5.14
C ALA A 73 0.34 0.33 -6.40
N PHE A 74 0.14 1.20 -7.40
CA PHE A 74 -0.44 0.83 -8.70
C PHE A 74 0.37 -0.27 -9.39
N SER A 75 1.68 -0.09 -9.53
CA SER A 75 2.57 -1.00 -10.25
C SER A 75 2.56 -2.37 -9.58
N ALA A 76 2.64 -2.42 -8.25
CA ALA A 76 2.57 -3.67 -7.53
C ALA A 76 1.21 -4.36 -7.66
N MET A 77 0.10 -3.62 -7.54
CA MET A 77 -1.24 -4.23 -7.74
C MET A 77 -1.42 -4.76 -9.15
N TYR A 78 -1.16 -3.93 -10.16
CA TYR A 78 -1.38 -4.27 -11.56
C TYR A 78 -0.47 -5.42 -12.03
N THR A 79 0.80 -5.43 -11.64
CA THR A 79 1.74 -6.44 -12.13
C THR A 79 1.66 -7.77 -11.40
N ARG A 80 1.07 -7.83 -10.19
CA ARG A 80 1.11 -9.02 -9.31
C ARG A 80 -0.24 -9.68 -9.09
N TRP A 81 -1.35 -8.96 -9.22
CA TRP A 81 -2.69 -9.54 -9.12
C TRP A 81 -3.22 -9.91 -10.50
N LYS A 82 -3.94 -11.05 -10.59
CA LYS A 82 -4.67 -11.41 -11.82
C LYS A 82 -5.89 -10.52 -12.01
N GLU A 83 -6.63 -10.30 -10.92
CA GLU A 83 -7.80 -9.45 -10.81
C GLU A 83 -7.58 -8.44 -9.68
N ALA A 84 -8.05 -7.21 -9.84
CA ALA A 84 -7.82 -6.18 -8.84
C ALA A 84 -8.48 -6.55 -7.51
N PRO A 85 -7.88 -6.19 -6.36
CA PRO A 85 -8.55 -6.35 -5.09
C PRO A 85 -9.87 -5.59 -5.10
N ARG A 86 -10.96 -6.20 -4.62
CA ARG A 86 -12.27 -5.53 -4.51
C ARG A 86 -12.23 -4.33 -3.56
N VAL A 87 -11.38 -4.40 -2.53
CA VAL A 87 -11.15 -3.29 -1.59
C VAL A 87 -9.65 -3.09 -1.41
N VAL A 88 -9.20 -1.85 -1.58
CA VAL A 88 -7.84 -1.40 -1.31
C VAL A 88 -7.88 -0.40 -0.17
N VAL A 89 -7.26 -0.75 0.96
CA VAL A 89 -7.08 0.16 2.09
C VAL A 89 -5.69 0.76 2.04
N TYR A 90 -5.61 2.10 1.99
CA TYR A 90 -4.34 2.81 1.88
C TYR A 90 -4.45 4.25 2.41
N ASP A 91 -3.44 4.74 3.11
CA ASP A 91 -3.44 6.09 3.69
C ASP A 91 -3.69 7.18 2.65
N PHE A 92 -3.19 6.99 1.42
CA PHE A 92 -3.38 7.91 0.31
C PHE A 92 -4.39 7.41 -0.74
N ALA A 93 -5.37 6.61 -0.32
CA ALA A 93 -6.39 6.02 -1.20
C ALA A 93 -7.15 7.06 -2.04
N CYS A 94 -7.41 8.25 -1.47
CA CYS A 94 -8.11 9.34 -2.14
C CYS A 94 -7.47 9.80 -3.45
N ALA A 95 -6.14 9.73 -3.55
CA ALA A 95 -5.42 10.07 -4.77
C ALA A 95 -5.00 8.83 -5.57
N LEU A 96 -4.86 7.68 -4.90
CA LEU A 96 -4.58 6.39 -5.55
C LEU A 96 -5.74 5.95 -6.44
N GLY A 97 -6.99 6.06 -5.98
CA GLY A 97 -8.16 5.65 -6.76
C GLY A 97 -8.24 6.31 -8.14
N PRO A 98 -8.27 7.65 -8.21
CA PRO A 98 -8.22 8.36 -9.49
C PRO A 98 -6.98 8.03 -10.33
N TYR A 99 -5.82 7.83 -9.68
CA TYR A 99 -4.57 7.45 -10.37
C TYR A 99 -4.70 6.08 -11.06
N CYS A 100 -5.30 5.11 -10.38
CA CYS A 100 -5.56 3.76 -10.89
C CYS A 100 -6.59 3.81 -12.02
N MET A 101 -7.72 4.49 -11.82
CA MET A 101 -8.80 4.57 -12.81
C MET A 101 -8.38 5.29 -14.10
N LEU A 102 -7.54 6.33 -14.00
CA LEU A 102 -7.03 7.05 -15.18
C LEU A 102 -6.14 6.18 -16.08
N ARG A 103 -5.52 5.15 -15.50
CA ARG A 103 -4.57 4.27 -16.20
C ARG A 103 -5.22 2.98 -16.66
N GLU A 104 -5.90 2.30 -15.74
CA GLU A 104 -6.38 0.93 -15.91
C GLU A 104 -7.80 0.79 -15.38
N ALA A 105 -8.72 1.59 -15.92
CA ALA A 105 -10.13 1.61 -15.51
C ALA A 105 -10.75 0.21 -15.56
N GLU A 106 -10.52 -0.55 -16.62
CA GLU A 106 -11.10 -1.90 -16.76
C GLU A 106 -10.60 -2.86 -15.68
N PHE A 107 -9.33 -2.76 -15.30
CA PHE A 107 -8.77 -3.60 -14.25
C PHE A 107 -9.30 -3.23 -12.86
N PHE A 108 -9.49 -1.93 -12.58
CA PHE A 108 -9.88 -1.40 -11.27
C PHE A 108 -11.38 -1.06 -11.15
N LYS A 109 -12.20 -1.36 -12.15
CA LYS A 109 -13.62 -0.96 -12.20
C LYS A 109 -14.43 -1.41 -10.98
N ASP A 110 -14.08 -2.57 -10.42
CA ASP A 110 -14.75 -3.17 -9.27
C ASP A 110 -13.97 -2.96 -7.95
N THR A 111 -12.96 -2.08 -7.95
CA THR A 111 -12.13 -1.77 -6.79
C THR A 111 -12.61 -0.52 -6.05
N ILE A 112 -12.87 -0.69 -4.75
CA ILE A 112 -13.15 0.40 -3.82
C ILE A 112 -11.85 0.80 -3.11
N PHE A 113 -11.48 2.08 -3.21
CA PHE A 113 -10.29 2.64 -2.54
C PHE A 113 -10.69 3.38 -1.26
N ILE A 114 -10.15 2.94 -0.13
CA ILE A 114 -10.55 3.41 1.19
C ILE A 114 -9.32 3.86 1.99
N ILE A 115 -9.45 5.01 2.66
CA ILE A 115 -8.44 5.56 3.57
C ILE A 115 -8.45 4.73 4.86
N ASP A 116 -7.25 4.41 5.38
CA ASP A 116 -7.14 3.80 6.70
C ASP A 116 -7.80 4.70 7.77
N ARG A 117 -8.63 4.11 8.63
CA ARG A 117 -9.39 4.84 9.65
C ARG A 117 -8.50 5.64 10.59
N PHE A 118 -7.28 5.19 10.89
CA PHE A 118 -6.34 5.96 11.71
C PHE A 118 -5.88 7.25 11.05
N HIS A 119 -5.80 7.27 9.72
CA HIS A 119 -5.37 8.42 8.95
C HIS A 119 -6.53 9.31 8.49
N ALA A 120 -7.78 8.81 8.52
CA ALA A 120 -8.97 9.49 8.02
C ALA A 120 -9.15 10.94 8.53
N ALA A 121 -8.81 11.23 9.80
CA ALA A 121 -8.92 12.58 10.37
C ALA A 121 -8.02 13.62 9.66
N GLY A 122 -6.94 13.17 9.00
CA GLY A 122 -6.06 14.02 8.20
C GLY A 122 -6.64 14.40 6.82
N HIS A 123 -7.73 13.75 6.39
CA HIS A 123 -8.34 13.94 5.07
C HIS A 123 -9.60 14.80 5.19
N LYS A 124 -9.45 16.13 5.23
CA LYS A 124 -10.59 17.04 5.44
C LYS A 124 -11.37 17.37 4.16
N THR A 125 -10.71 17.32 3.00
CA THR A 125 -11.25 17.75 1.70
C THR A 125 -11.39 16.60 0.69
N CYS A 126 -11.19 15.35 1.14
CA CYS A 126 -11.28 14.18 0.28
C CYS A 126 -12.74 13.76 0.06
N SER A 127 -12.98 13.07 -1.06
CA SER A 127 -14.31 12.55 -1.38
C SER A 127 -14.84 11.61 -0.29
N PRO A 128 -16.12 11.70 0.11
CA PRO A 128 -16.77 10.75 1.01
C PRO A 128 -16.60 9.29 0.57
N ALA A 129 -16.51 9.03 -0.74
CA ALA A 129 -16.33 7.68 -1.28
C ALA A 129 -15.03 6.99 -0.81
N CYS A 130 -14.06 7.72 -0.27
CA CYS A 130 -12.80 7.17 0.22
C CYS A 130 -12.81 6.85 1.72
N PHE A 131 -13.92 7.07 2.44
CA PHE A 131 -13.99 6.85 3.89
C PHE A 131 -14.73 5.56 4.22
N ALA A 132 -14.10 4.69 5.02
CA ALA A 132 -14.68 3.41 5.43
C ALA A 132 -16.04 3.57 6.14
N SER A 133 -16.25 4.70 6.84
CA SER A 133 -17.51 5.02 7.54
C SER A 133 -18.72 5.08 6.61
N ASN A 134 -18.52 5.43 5.34
CA ASN A 134 -19.59 5.53 4.35
C ASN A 134 -20.01 4.17 3.76
N TYR A 135 -19.31 3.10 4.14
CA TYR A 135 -19.61 1.72 3.73
C TYR A 135 -20.07 0.88 4.93
N ALA A 136 -20.81 1.48 5.87
CA ALA A 136 -21.26 0.83 7.10
C ALA A 136 -22.16 -0.41 6.88
N PHE A 137 -22.74 -0.55 5.68
CA PHE A 137 -23.60 -1.68 5.30
C PHE A 137 -22.91 -2.67 4.35
N ASP A 138 -21.72 -2.35 3.84
CA ASP A 138 -20.95 -3.29 3.01
C ASP A 138 -20.34 -4.37 3.93
N PRO A 139 -20.66 -5.66 3.73
CA PRO A 139 -20.24 -6.73 4.62
C PRO A 139 -18.73 -6.90 4.69
N ASP A 140 -18.02 -6.56 3.62
CA ASP A 140 -16.60 -6.74 3.51
C ASP A 140 -15.79 -5.55 4.05
N ILE A 141 -16.40 -4.36 4.11
CA ILE A 141 -15.75 -3.14 4.62
C ILE A 141 -16.12 -2.87 6.08
N LYS A 142 -17.38 -3.10 6.47
CA LYS A 142 -17.92 -2.76 7.79
C LYS A 142 -17.03 -3.27 8.93
N ASN A 143 -16.64 -4.54 8.86
CA ASN A 143 -15.85 -5.24 9.87
C ASN A 143 -14.38 -5.43 9.46
N ALA A 144 -13.94 -4.84 8.35
CA ALA A 144 -12.55 -4.93 7.94
C ALA A 144 -11.64 -4.22 8.95
N ASN A 145 -10.58 -4.91 9.35
CA ASN A 145 -9.47 -4.28 10.04
C ASN A 145 -8.67 -3.43 9.04
N THR A 146 -9.08 -2.18 8.87
CA THR A 146 -8.43 -1.22 7.95
C THR A 146 -6.96 -0.96 8.30
N SER A 147 -6.58 -1.23 9.54
CA SER A 147 -5.27 -0.89 10.10
C SER A 147 -4.33 -2.10 10.19
N ALA A 148 -4.70 -3.21 9.53
CA ALA A 148 -3.86 -4.40 9.45
C ALA A 148 -2.48 -4.11 8.86
N ALA A 149 -2.40 -3.12 7.94
CA ALA A 149 -1.14 -2.69 7.36
C ALA A 149 -0.22 -2.01 8.39
N GLU A 150 -0.74 -1.18 9.29
CA GLU A 150 0.06 -0.56 10.37
C GLU A 150 0.66 -1.63 11.30
N PHE A 151 -0.17 -2.59 11.70
CA PHE A 151 0.26 -3.74 12.50
C PHE A 151 1.36 -4.54 11.77
N GLY A 152 1.16 -4.88 10.49
CA GLY A 152 2.17 -5.59 9.69
C GLY A 152 3.46 -4.80 9.52
N ASN A 153 3.35 -3.49 9.28
CA ASN A 153 4.48 -2.59 9.12
C ASN A 153 5.29 -2.44 10.42
N SER A 154 4.66 -2.57 11.59
CA SER A 154 5.40 -2.65 12.87
C SER A 154 6.38 -3.83 12.89
N GLY A 155 6.02 -4.95 12.27
CA GLY A 155 6.90 -6.11 12.08
C GLY A 155 8.08 -5.77 11.17
N LEU A 156 7.84 -5.11 10.04
CA LEU A 156 8.89 -4.69 9.11
C LEU A 156 9.85 -3.67 9.72
N LYS A 157 9.39 -2.80 10.62
CA LYS A 157 10.27 -1.86 11.36
C LYS A 157 11.38 -2.60 12.12
N ARG A 158 11.15 -3.82 12.60
CA ARG A 158 12.14 -4.63 13.32
C ARG A 158 13.33 -5.07 12.46
N ILE A 159 13.11 -5.19 11.16
CA ILE A 159 14.15 -5.61 10.20
C ILE A 159 14.72 -4.45 9.38
N ARG A 160 14.25 -3.22 9.62
CA ARG A 160 14.69 -2.03 8.88
C ARG A 160 16.20 -1.83 8.94
N LEU A 161 16.80 -1.98 10.12
CA LEU A 161 18.23 -1.76 10.32
C LEU A 161 19.10 -2.79 9.58
N PRO A 162 18.92 -4.12 9.75
CA PRO A 162 19.72 -5.09 9.01
C PRO A 162 19.54 -4.98 7.50
N VAL A 163 18.31 -4.76 7.01
CA VAL A 163 18.02 -4.59 5.59
C VAL A 163 18.78 -3.41 4.97
N ARG A 164 18.96 -2.31 5.73
CA ARG A 164 19.66 -1.10 5.26
C ARG A 164 21.13 -1.34 4.90
N TYR A 165 21.76 -2.37 5.46
CA TYR A 165 23.17 -2.69 5.21
C TYR A 165 23.35 -3.87 4.23
N MET A 166 22.26 -4.36 3.63
CA MET A 166 22.30 -5.45 2.66
C MET A 166 22.33 -4.90 1.23
N SER A 167 22.94 -5.64 0.32
CA SER A 167 22.67 -5.42 -1.11
C SER A 167 21.21 -5.74 -1.42
N GLN A 168 20.67 -5.17 -2.50
CA GLN A 168 19.25 -5.33 -2.86
C GLN A 168 18.84 -6.81 -2.96
N GLY A 169 19.67 -7.66 -3.59
CA GLY A 169 19.40 -9.09 -3.71
C GLY A 169 19.30 -9.79 -2.34
N HIS A 170 20.23 -9.52 -1.42
CA HIS A 170 20.18 -10.07 -0.07
C HIS A 170 18.98 -9.54 0.72
N ALA A 171 18.68 -8.25 0.60
CA ALA A 171 17.52 -7.63 1.24
C ALA A 171 16.21 -8.31 0.80
N ILE A 172 16.04 -8.55 -0.51
CA ILE A 172 14.84 -9.22 -1.05
C ILE A 172 14.67 -10.61 -0.42
N VAL A 173 15.73 -11.43 -0.41
CA VAL A 173 15.69 -12.79 0.17
C VAL A 173 15.40 -12.73 1.67
N TYR A 174 16.04 -11.81 2.39
CA TYR A 174 15.87 -11.64 3.83
C TYR A 174 14.44 -11.23 4.19
N ILE A 175 13.90 -10.19 3.54
CA ILE A 175 12.52 -9.72 3.75
C ILE A 175 11.53 -10.83 3.42
N HIS A 176 11.73 -11.53 2.29
CA HIS A 176 10.88 -12.64 1.89
C HIS A 176 10.85 -13.73 2.97
N ARG A 177 12.01 -14.12 3.52
CA ARG A 177 12.08 -15.13 4.58
C ARG A 177 11.42 -14.65 5.87
N PHE A 178 11.66 -13.41 6.27
CA PHE A 178 11.00 -12.80 7.43
C PHE A 178 9.47 -12.84 7.31
N LEU A 179 8.93 -12.39 6.18
CA LEU A 179 7.49 -12.38 5.92
C LEU A 179 6.89 -13.80 5.83
N SER A 180 7.65 -14.76 5.32
CA SER A 180 7.24 -16.17 5.30
C SER A 180 7.06 -16.73 6.72
N ILE A 181 7.99 -16.41 7.63
CA ILE A 181 7.91 -16.81 9.04
C ILE A 181 6.74 -16.08 9.72
N TRP A 182 6.62 -14.76 9.50
CA TRP A 182 5.51 -13.95 9.99
C TRP A 182 4.16 -14.59 9.63
N ASN A 183 3.97 -14.89 8.34
CA ASN A 183 2.75 -15.50 7.83
C ASN A 183 2.46 -16.85 8.47
N ARG A 184 3.48 -17.69 8.65
CA ARG A 184 3.33 -19.00 9.31
C ARG A 184 2.87 -18.85 10.75
N LEU A 185 3.48 -17.94 11.51
CA LEU A 185 3.11 -17.69 12.90
C LEU A 185 1.70 -17.10 12.98
N ARG A 186 1.38 -16.13 12.14
CA ARG A 186 0.06 -15.50 12.13
C ARG A 186 -1.05 -16.48 11.77
N ARG A 187 -0.84 -17.34 10.78
CA ARG A 187 -1.79 -18.42 10.43
C ARG A 187 -2.04 -19.37 11.61
N ARG A 188 -1.00 -19.71 12.39
CA ARG A 188 -1.17 -20.54 13.60
C ARG A 188 -2.03 -19.83 14.65
N THR A 189 -1.75 -18.56 14.93
CA THR A 189 -2.56 -17.78 15.89
C THR A 189 -4.02 -17.69 15.45
N LEU A 190 -4.28 -17.42 14.17
CA LEU A 190 -5.64 -17.36 13.63
C LEU A 190 -6.35 -18.72 13.71
N ALA A 191 -5.63 -19.82 13.43
CA ALA A 191 -6.19 -21.17 13.53
C ALA A 191 -6.52 -21.57 14.97
N THR A 192 -5.77 -21.10 15.97
CA THR A 192 -6.10 -21.29 17.38
C THR A 192 -7.32 -20.47 17.79
N ALA A 193 -7.38 -19.19 17.39
CA ALA A 193 -8.49 -18.31 17.70
C ALA A 193 -9.81 -18.72 17.03
N ALA A 194 -9.77 -19.43 15.89
CA ALA A 194 -10.96 -19.95 15.23
C ALA A 194 -11.53 -21.22 15.90
N LYS A 195 -10.79 -21.83 16.83
CA LYS A 195 -11.20 -23.06 17.55
C LYS A 195 -11.72 -22.78 18.97
N SER A 196 -11.53 -21.56 19.47
CA SER A 196 -12.03 -21.05 20.75
C SER A 196 -13.34 -20.33 20.55
#